data_AF-A0A2M8CJD3-F1
#
_entry.id   AF-A0A2M8CJD3-F1
#
_cell.length_a   1.000
_cell.length_b   1.000
_cell.length_c   1.000
_cell.angle_alpha   90.00
_cell.angle_beta   90.00
_cell.angle_gamma   90.00
#
_symmetry.space_group_name_H-M   'P 1'
#
loop_
_entity.id
_entity.type
_entity.pdbx_description
1 polymer ?
#
loop_
_entity_poly.entity_id
_entity_poly.type
_entity_poly.pdbx_seq_one_letter_code
_entity_poly.pdbx_strand_id
1 'polypeptide(L)'
;MHKMDTTNQLMTSQSNEWITILLSLLLLIGLYFLQKYLYLLDEKLLINEDAKTMERQRPWPLWIAILLGFTIFMYDVFSPRALNFYRGDWPSFQWMILILGLTAVGGCFGQSLLLFGIQKGLIRGFIYLFLMAVFFYAGFVSGLLVVGLLALLVLIFFIKYFKKQLTIK
;
A
#
# COMPACT_ATOMS: atom_id res chain seq x y z
N MET A 1 0.23 51.92 1.68
CA MET A 1 0.36 50.87 0.65
C MET A 1 1.49 49.96 1.10
N HIS A 2 1.18 48.90 1.83
CA HIS A 2 2.18 47.99 2.40
C HIS A 2 2.70 47.06 1.30
N LYS A 3 3.99 47.15 1.01
CA LYS A 3 4.70 46.18 0.17
C LYS A 3 4.78 44.90 1.01
N MET A 4 3.95 43.91 0.67
CA MET A 4 4.00 42.60 1.32
C MET A 4 5.22 41.87 0.75
N ASP A 5 6.27 41.72 1.56
CA ASP A 5 7.47 40.96 1.21
C ASP A 5 7.09 39.50 0.93
N THR A 6 7.04 39.13 -0.35
CA THR A 6 6.79 37.76 -0.83
C THR A 6 8.01 36.85 -0.68
N THR A 7 9.08 37.31 -0.04
CA THR A 7 10.36 36.61 0.10
C THR A 7 10.28 35.39 1.03
N ASN A 8 9.24 35.30 1.88
CA ASN A 8 9.06 34.16 2.80
C ASN A 8 8.25 32.99 2.23
N GLN A 9 7.75 33.06 0.99
CA GLN A 9 6.99 31.97 0.37
C GLN A 9 7.85 31.00 -0.48
N LEU A 10 9.16 31.21 -0.54
CA LEU A 10 10.12 30.35 -1.25
C LEU A 10 10.88 29.39 -0.33
N MET A 11 10.41 29.17 0.90
CA MET A 11 10.71 27.92 1.61
C MET A 11 9.80 26.81 1.07
N THR A 12 9.96 26.48 -0.21
CA THR A 12 9.68 25.13 -0.68
C THR A 12 10.56 24.22 0.17
N SER A 13 9.95 23.60 1.19
CA SER A 13 10.47 22.41 1.84
C SER A 13 10.80 21.40 0.74
N GLN A 14 12.02 21.43 0.23
CA GLN A 14 12.59 20.33 -0.52
C GLN A 14 12.78 19.21 0.50
N SER A 15 11.69 18.53 0.86
CA SER A 15 11.79 17.22 1.46
C SER A 15 12.61 16.39 0.48
N ASN A 16 13.82 16.04 0.86
CA ASN A 16 14.75 15.36 -0.02
C ASN A 16 14.09 14.07 -0.52
N GLU A 17 13.71 14.03 -1.79
CA GLU A 17 12.88 12.96 -2.38
C GLU A 17 13.52 11.58 -2.17
N TRP A 18 14.86 11.53 -2.13
CA TRP A 18 15.64 10.34 -1.80
C TRP A 18 15.39 9.81 -0.39
N ILE A 19 15.16 10.70 0.60
CA ILE A 19 14.81 10.30 1.96
C ILE A 19 13.42 9.67 1.96
N THR A 20 12.47 10.22 1.21
CA THR A 20 11.12 9.66 1.05
C THR A 20 11.18 8.26 0.41
N ILE A 21 11.99 8.09 -0.64
CA ILE A 21 12.24 6.79 -1.30
C ILE A 21 12.84 5.77 -0.32
N LEU A 22 13.88 6.16 0.43
CA LEU A 22 14.54 5.30 1.42
C LEU A 22 13.57 4.88 2.55
N LEU A 23 12.81 5.83 3.10
CA LEU A 23 11.80 5.58 4.13
C LEU A 23 10.72 4.62 3.63
N SER A 24 10.29 4.77 2.38
CA SER A 24 9.31 3.89 1.74
C SER A 24 9.83 2.45 1.63
N LEU A 25 11.10 2.29 1.28
CA LEU A 25 11.74 0.97 1.18
C LEU A 25 11.90 0.33 2.57
N LEU A 26 12.34 1.10 3.57
CA LEU A 26 12.41 0.65 4.97
C LEU A 26 11.03 0.24 5.51
N LEU A 27 9.99 0.99 5.16
CA LEU A 27 8.61 0.68 5.53
C LEU A 27 8.16 -0.66 4.94
N LEU A 28 8.42 -0.93 3.65
CA LEU A 28 8.10 -2.20 3.01
C LEU A 28 8.83 -3.39 3.67
N ILE A 29 10.12 -3.23 3.98
CA ILE A 29 10.91 -4.23 4.70
C ILE A 29 10.33 -4.47 6.10
N GLY A 30 10.02 -3.40 6.84
CA GLY A 30 9.41 -3.49 8.17
C GLY A 30 8.08 -4.24 8.14
N LEU A 31 7.24 -3.98 7.14
CA LEU A 31 5.96 -4.66 6.97
C LEU A 31 6.11 -6.15 6.64
N TYR A 32 7.11 -6.52 5.84
CA TYR A 32 7.43 -7.93 5.59
C TYR A 32 7.74 -8.68 6.90
N PHE A 33 8.60 -8.11 7.75
CA PHE A 33 8.92 -8.71 9.05
C PHE A 33 7.71 -8.70 9.99
N LEU A 34 6.90 -7.64 9.98
CA LEU A 34 5.69 -7.55 10.78
C LEU A 34 4.68 -8.65 10.43
N GLN A 35 4.46 -8.91 9.14
CA GLN A 35 3.61 -10.02 8.68
C GLN A 35 4.14 -11.37 9.15
N LYS A 36 5.47 -11.57 9.07
CA LYS A 36 6.11 -12.80 9.57
C LYS A 36 5.97 -12.94 11.09
N TYR A 37 6.02 -11.85 11.84
CA TYR A 37 5.84 -11.88 13.29
C TYR A 37 4.40 -12.19 13.69
N LEU A 38 3.41 -11.61 13.00
CA LEU A 38 2.00 -11.92 13.21
C LEU A 38 1.68 -13.39 12.96
N TYR A 39 2.31 -13.97 11.93
CA TYR A 39 2.21 -15.41 11.70
C TYR A 39 2.66 -16.23 12.91
N LEU A 40 3.83 -15.92 13.47
CA LEU A 40 4.37 -16.62 14.64
C LEU A 40 3.49 -16.41 15.89
N LEU A 41 2.88 -15.24 16.01
CA LEU A 41 1.99 -14.91 17.13
C LEU A 41 0.66 -15.67 17.02
N ASP A 42 0.03 -15.67 15.84
CA ASP A 42 -1.18 -16.44 15.56
C ASP A 42 -0.93 -17.94 15.79
N GLU A 43 0.22 -18.46 15.37
CA GLU A 43 0.62 -19.85 15.59
C GLU A 43 0.75 -20.19 17.08
N LYS A 44 1.40 -19.32 17.87
CA LYS A 44 1.51 -19.51 19.33
C LYS A 44 0.15 -19.44 20.03
N LEU A 45 -0.74 -18.55 19.61
CA LEU A 45 -2.08 -18.44 20.18
C LEU A 45 -2.93 -19.68 19.87
N LEU A 46 -2.84 -20.22 18.64
CA LEU A 46 -3.55 -21.43 18.23
C LEU A 46 -3.08 -22.68 18.98
N ILE A 47 -1.77 -22.81 19.21
CA ILE A 47 -1.21 -23.93 20.00
C ILE A 47 -1.73 -23.90 21.44
N ASN A 48 -1.87 -22.71 22.04
CA ASN A 48 -2.34 -22.54 23.41
C ASN A 48 -3.85 -22.79 23.58
N GLU A 49 -4.64 -22.72 22.50
CA GLU A 49 -6.09 -22.94 22.56
C GLU A 49 -6.52 -24.38 22.22
N ASP A 50 -5.56 -25.31 22.10
CA ASP A 50 -5.82 -26.74 21.85
C ASP A 50 -6.78 -26.96 20.66
N ALA A 51 -6.76 -26.04 19.69
CA ALA A 51 -7.54 -26.08 18.45
C ALA A 51 -6.98 -27.16 17.51
N LYS A 52 -7.12 -28.42 17.92
CA LYS A 52 -6.50 -29.61 17.33
C LYS A 52 -7.01 -30.01 15.94
N THR A 53 -7.88 -29.25 15.30
CA THR A 53 -8.63 -29.77 14.13
C THR A 53 -8.79 -28.83 12.95
N MET A 54 -8.44 -27.54 13.03
CA MET A 54 -8.29 -26.74 11.82
C MET A 54 -6.81 -26.71 11.47
N GLU A 55 -6.45 -27.39 10.37
CA GLU A 55 -5.14 -27.29 9.71
C GLU A 55 -4.52 -25.93 9.97
N ARG A 56 -3.25 -25.86 10.41
CA ARG A 56 -2.46 -24.61 10.53
C ARG A 56 -2.75 -23.67 9.35
N GLN A 57 -3.78 -22.83 9.47
CA GLN A 57 -4.22 -22.05 8.34
C GLN A 57 -3.26 -20.89 8.23
N ARG A 58 -2.77 -20.66 7.01
CA ARG A 58 -1.88 -19.55 6.72
C ARG A 58 -2.58 -18.23 7.11
N PRO A 59 -1.82 -17.26 7.64
CA PRO A 59 -2.38 -16.00 8.10
C PRO A 59 -2.99 -15.26 6.91
N TRP A 60 -3.95 -14.38 7.18
CA TRP A 60 -4.60 -13.66 6.10
C TRP A 60 -3.55 -12.90 5.26
N PRO A 61 -3.58 -13.02 3.92
CA PRO A 61 -2.59 -12.40 3.06
C PRO A 61 -2.70 -10.88 3.07
N LEU A 62 -1.94 -10.22 3.96
CA LEU A 62 -1.87 -8.75 4.06
C LEU A 62 -1.29 -8.08 2.80
N TRP A 63 -0.57 -8.84 1.96
CA TRP A 63 -0.09 -8.35 0.66
C TRP A 63 -1.22 -7.95 -0.29
N ILE A 64 -2.45 -8.46 -0.11
CA ILE A 64 -3.62 -8.02 -0.87
C ILE A 64 -3.87 -6.52 -0.66
N ALA A 65 -3.67 -6.01 0.56
CA ALA A 65 -3.83 -4.59 0.84
C ALA A 65 -2.75 -3.75 0.12
N ILE A 66 -1.50 -4.25 0.04
CA ILE A 66 -0.43 -3.61 -0.75
C ILE A 66 -0.84 -3.53 -2.22
N LEU A 67 -1.32 -4.63 -2.81
CA LEU A 67 -1.76 -4.63 -4.20
C LEU A 67 -2.94 -3.68 -4.43
N LEU A 68 -3.92 -3.63 -3.52
CA LEU A 68 -5.04 -2.69 -3.63
C LEU A 68 -4.56 -1.24 -3.61
N GLY A 69 -3.65 -0.88 -2.69
CA GLY A 69 -3.06 0.46 -2.62
C GLY A 69 -2.25 0.82 -3.87
N PHE A 70 -1.43 -0.12 -4.35
CA PHE A 70 -0.65 0.03 -5.57
C PHE A 70 -1.54 0.22 -6.81
N THR A 71 -2.63 -0.56 -6.91
CA THR A 71 -3.55 -0.51 -8.05
C THR A 71 -4.35 0.79 -8.08
N ILE A 72 -4.75 1.32 -6.92
CA ILE A 72 -5.32 2.66 -6.80
C ILE A 72 -4.34 3.72 -7.26
N PHE A 73 -3.10 3.65 -6.80
CA PHE A 73 -2.07 4.63 -7.16
C PHE A 73 -1.81 4.62 -8.68
N MET A 74 -1.62 3.44 -9.27
CA MET A 74 -1.40 3.32 -10.72
C MET A 74 -2.58 3.86 -11.53
N TYR A 75 -3.82 3.61 -11.08
CA TYR A 75 -4.99 4.19 -11.73
C TYR A 75 -4.97 5.73 -11.69
N ASP A 76 -4.62 6.33 -10.56
CA ASP A 76 -4.52 7.78 -10.41
C ASP A 76 -3.43 8.37 -11.32
N VAL A 77 -2.30 7.68 -11.47
CA VAL A 77 -1.20 8.09 -12.37
C VAL A 77 -1.60 8.07 -13.84
N PHE A 78 -2.29 7.02 -14.30
CA PHE A 78 -2.65 6.86 -15.72
C PHE A 78 -3.97 7.54 -16.10
N SER A 79 -4.87 7.76 -15.14
CA SER A 79 -6.13 8.45 -15.32
C SER A 79 -6.27 9.49 -14.20
N PRO A 80 -5.64 10.67 -14.36
CA PRO A 80 -5.68 11.75 -13.38
C PRO A 80 -7.06 12.43 -13.36
N ARG A 81 -8.09 11.66 -13.02
CA ARG A 81 -9.35 12.16 -12.50
C ARG A 81 -9.18 12.08 -11.00
N ALA A 82 -9.14 13.23 -10.33
CA ALA A 82 -9.09 13.29 -8.88
C ALA A 82 -10.03 12.23 -8.30
N LEU A 83 -9.53 11.39 -7.38
CA LEU A 83 -10.33 10.45 -6.60
C LEU A 83 -11.61 11.15 -6.14
N ASN A 84 -12.70 10.91 -6.86
CA ASN A 84 -13.95 11.59 -6.59
C ASN A 84 -14.49 10.99 -5.31
N PHE A 85 -14.56 11.75 -4.22
CA PHE A 85 -15.22 11.26 -2.99
C PHE A 85 -16.75 11.27 -3.11
N TYR A 86 -17.28 11.83 -4.21
CA TYR A 86 -18.70 11.85 -4.53
C TYR A 86 -19.15 10.51 -5.12
N ARG A 87 -19.90 9.74 -4.32
CA ARG A 87 -20.29 8.35 -4.59
C ARG A 87 -21.14 8.16 -5.87
N GLY A 88 -21.82 9.21 -6.34
CA GLY A 88 -22.73 9.16 -7.49
C GLY A 88 -22.04 8.94 -8.84
N ASP A 89 -20.80 9.40 -8.99
CA ASP A 89 -20.07 9.40 -10.26
C ASP A 89 -18.80 8.53 -10.22
N TRP A 90 -18.77 7.54 -9.32
CA TRP A 90 -17.63 6.65 -9.22
C TRP A 90 -17.46 5.83 -10.50
N PRO A 91 -16.28 5.89 -11.16
CA PRO A 91 -15.94 4.96 -12.23
C PRO A 91 -16.10 3.52 -11.75
N SER A 92 -16.49 2.62 -12.65
CA SER A 92 -16.65 1.18 -12.37
C SER A 92 -15.43 0.57 -11.66
N PHE A 93 -14.24 1.09 -11.94
CA PHE A 93 -12.99 0.69 -11.28
C PHE A 93 -12.96 0.98 -9.77
N GLN A 94 -13.44 2.15 -9.33
CA GLN A 94 -13.50 2.49 -7.90
C GLN A 94 -14.50 1.60 -7.15
N TRP A 95 -15.63 1.28 -7.79
CA TRP A 95 -16.59 0.31 -7.26
C TRP A 95 -15.99 -1.09 -7.13
N MET A 96 -15.24 -1.55 -8.13
CA MET A 96 -14.56 -2.83 -8.08
C MET A 96 -13.58 -2.90 -6.90
N ILE A 97 -12.77 -1.86 -6.69
CA ILE A 97 -11.83 -1.82 -5.56
C ILE A 97 -12.55 -1.80 -4.22
N LEU A 98 -13.64 -1.02 -4.11
CA LEU A 98 -14.45 -0.99 -2.89
C LEU A 98 -15.00 -2.38 -2.55
N ILE A 99 -15.56 -3.08 -3.53
CA ILE A 99 -16.12 -4.43 -3.36
C ILE A 99 -15.01 -5.39 -2.92
N LEU A 100 -13.86 -5.40 -3.62
CA LEU A 100 -12.73 -6.25 -3.27
C LEU A 100 -12.20 -5.96 -1.85
N GLY A 101 -12.12 -4.68 -1.47
CA GLY A 101 -11.73 -4.26 -0.12
C GLY A 101 -12.71 -4.76 0.93
N LEU A 102 -14.01 -4.61 0.71
CA LEU A 102 -15.06 -5.10 1.62
C LEU A 102 -15.03 -6.63 1.75
N THR A 103 -14.84 -7.35 0.64
CA THR A 103 -14.71 -8.81 0.68
C THR A 103 -13.46 -9.24 1.45
N ALA A 104 -12.34 -8.54 1.29
CA ALA A 104 -11.10 -8.84 2.01
C ALA A 104 -11.25 -8.60 3.52
N VAL A 105 -11.88 -7.49 3.92
CA VAL A 105 -12.16 -7.19 5.33
C VAL A 105 -13.14 -8.21 5.93
N GLY A 106 -14.24 -8.49 5.21
CA GLY A 106 -15.25 -9.46 5.64
C GLY A 106 -14.67 -10.87 5.82
N GLY A 107 -13.85 -11.33 4.87
CA GLY A 107 -13.17 -12.61 4.95
C GLY A 107 -12.20 -12.70 6.14
N CYS A 108 -11.42 -11.64 6.39
CA CYS A 108 -10.51 -11.57 7.53
C CYS A 108 -11.24 -11.61 8.88
N PHE A 109 -12.36 -10.89 9.01
CA PHE A 109 -13.19 -10.92 10.21
C PHE A 109 -13.86 -12.28 10.39
N GLY A 110 -14.45 -12.85 9.32
CA GLY A 110 -15.07 -14.17 9.35
C GLY A 110 -14.09 -15.24 9.82
N GLN A 111 -12.89 -15.28 9.24
CA GLN A 111 -11.87 -16.25 9.63
C GLN A 111 -11.39 -16.02 11.08
N SER A 112 -11.25 -14.77 11.52
CA SER A 112 -10.82 -14.45 12.88
C SER A 112 -11.84 -14.86 13.95
N LEU A 113 -13.13 -14.67 13.68
CA LEU A 113 -14.20 -15.08 14.59
C LEU A 113 -14.35 -16.61 14.65
N LEU A 114 -14.20 -17.29 13.51
CA LEU A 114 -14.26 -18.75 13.45
C LEU A 114 -13.13 -19.42 14.23
N LEU A 115 -11.92 -18.85 14.20
CA LEU A 115 -10.72 -19.49 14.77
C LEU A 115 -10.51 -19.21 16.27
N PHE A 116 -10.86 -18.01 16.75
CA PHE A 116 -10.52 -17.55 18.10
C PHE A 116 -11.75 -17.21 18.95
N GLY A 117 -12.95 -17.48 18.44
CA GLY A 117 -14.22 -17.06 19.05
C GLY A 117 -14.44 -15.55 19.03
N ILE A 118 -15.55 -15.11 19.62
CA ILE A 118 -16.03 -13.71 19.49
C ILE A 118 -15.05 -12.72 20.15
N GLN A 119 -14.61 -12.97 21.38
CA GLN A 119 -13.82 -11.99 22.14
C GLN A 119 -12.43 -11.78 21.55
N LYS A 120 -11.67 -12.86 21.29
CA LYS A 120 -10.31 -12.76 20.73
C LYS A 120 -10.32 -12.52 19.22
N GLY A 121 -11.33 -13.05 18.51
CA GLY A 121 -11.52 -12.83 17.08
C GLY A 121 -11.78 -11.38 16.71
N LEU A 122 -12.55 -10.64 17.52
CA LEU A 122 -12.77 -9.20 17.31
C LEU A 122 -11.47 -8.39 17.47
N ILE A 123 -10.68 -8.68 18.51
CA ILE A 123 -9.40 -8.00 18.74
C ILE A 123 -8.44 -8.27 17.58
N ARG A 124 -8.31 -9.53 17.16
CA ARG A 124 -7.52 -9.92 15.99
C ARG A 124 -8.01 -9.21 14.72
N GLY A 125 -9.31 -9.19 14.49
CA GLY A 125 -9.92 -8.49 13.35
C GLY A 125 -9.57 -7.00 13.31
N PHE A 126 -9.62 -6.32 14.47
CA PHE A 126 -9.22 -4.91 14.57
C PHE A 126 -7.74 -4.68 14.28
N ILE A 127 -6.87 -5.54 14.83
CA ILE A 127 -5.42 -5.49 14.56
C ILE A 127 -5.17 -5.67 13.06
N TYR A 128 -5.81 -6.66 12.43
CA TYR A 128 -5.68 -6.91 11.00
C TYR A 128 -6.24 -5.77 10.14
N LEU A 129 -7.32 -5.12 10.56
CA LEU A 129 -7.88 -3.96 9.85
C LEU A 129 -6.92 -2.76 9.89
N PHE A 130 -6.34 -2.49 11.07
CA PHE A 130 -5.30 -1.48 11.20
C PHE A 130 -4.09 -1.80 10.32
N LEU A 131 -3.61 -3.05 10.36
CA LEU A 131 -2.51 -3.50 9.51
C LEU A 131 -2.84 -3.41 8.03
N MET A 132 -4.05 -3.77 7.61
CA MET A 132 -4.51 -3.59 6.23
C MET A 132 -4.42 -2.13 5.81
N ALA A 133 -4.81 -1.17 6.66
CA ALA A 133 -4.67 0.24 6.34
C ALA A 133 -3.19 0.66 6.17
N VAL A 134 -2.30 0.16 7.03
CA VAL A 134 -0.85 0.41 6.92
C VAL A 134 -0.27 -0.21 5.64
N PHE A 135 -0.62 -1.46 5.34
CA PHE A 135 -0.19 -2.17 4.12
C PHE A 135 -0.76 -1.52 2.86
N PHE A 136 -1.99 -1.01 2.91
CA PHE A 136 -2.60 -0.25 1.83
C PHE A 136 -1.84 1.04 1.55
N TYR A 137 -1.55 1.82 2.60
CA TYR A 137 -0.73 3.02 2.47
C TYR A 137 0.67 2.70 1.94
N ALA A 138 1.28 1.61 2.40
CA ALA A 138 2.56 1.13 1.87
C ALA A 138 2.48 0.78 0.38
N GLY A 139 1.39 0.15 -0.07
CA GLY A 139 1.11 -0.10 -1.48
C GLY A 139 1.03 1.19 -2.29
N PHE A 140 0.29 2.17 -1.79
CA PHE A 140 0.19 3.50 -2.41
C PHE A 140 1.57 4.17 -2.56
N VAL A 141 2.35 4.18 -1.48
CA VAL A 141 3.71 4.75 -1.47
C VAL A 141 4.68 3.95 -2.35
N SER A 142 4.57 2.62 -2.39
CA SER A 142 5.38 1.78 -3.28
C SER A 142 5.10 2.06 -4.77
N GLY A 143 3.90 2.52 -5.09
CA GLY A 143 3.57 3.01 -6.43
C GLY A 143 4.45 4.17 -6.86
N LEU A 144 4.77 5.12 -5.96
CA LEU A 144 5.70 6.22 -6.23
C LEU A 144 7.09 5.70 -6.59
N LEU A 145 7.58 4.67 -5.88
CA LEU A 145 8.87 4.04 -6.17
C LEU A 145 8.90 3.46 -7.59
N VAL A 146 7.84 2.75 -7.98
CA VAL A 146 7.75 2.12 -9.30
C VAL A 146 7.64 3.16 -10.42
N VAL A 147 6.86 4.23 -10.22
CA VAL A 147 6.77 5.33 -11.19
C VAL A 147 8.11 6.06 -11.32
N GLY A 148 8.81 6.32 -10.21
CA GLY A 148 10.15 6.89 -10.25
C GLY A 148 11.16 6.01 -11.00
N LEU A 149 11.12 4.69 -10.78
CA LEU A 149 11.94 3.73 -11.52
C LEU A 149 11.60 3.69 -13.01
N LEU A 150 10.31 3.72 -13.36
CA LEU A 150 9.86 3.80 -14.76
C LEU A 150 10.34 5.09 -15.43
N ALA A 151 10.23 6.23 -14.76
CA ALA A 151 10.73 7.51 -15.27
C ALA A 151 12.24 7.47 -15.52
N LEU A 152 13.02 6.90 -14.60
CA LEU A 152 14.46 6.68 -14.78
C LEU A 152 14.76 5.76 -15.97
N LEU A 153 14.02 4.67 -16.13
CA LEU A 153 14.18 3.76 -17.27
C LEU A 153 13.89 4.44 -18.61
N VAL A 154 12.82 5.25 -18.67
CA VAL A 154 12.49 6.05 -19.86
C VAL A 154 13.62 7.03 -20.17
N LEU A 155 14.17 7.70 -19.15
CA LEU A 155 15.27 8.65 -19.31
C LEU A 155 16.56 7.97 -19.80
N ILE A 156 16.91 6.81 -19.25
CA ILE A 156 18.04 5.99 -19.73
C ILE A 156 17.83 5.58 -21.19
N PHE A 157 16.63 5.13 -21.54
CA PHE A 157 16.30 4.71 -22.91
C PHE A 157 16.37 5.90 -23.87
N PHE A 158 15.85 7.05 -23.47
CA PHE A 158 15.90 8.30 -24.23
C PHE A 158 17.34 8.74 -24.48
N ILE A 159 18.20 8.78 -23.45
CA ILE A 159 19.62 9.12 -23.59
C ILE A 159 20.34 8.11 -24.50
N LYS A 160 20.09 6.81 -24.34
CA LYS A 160 20.70 5.76 -25.17
C LYS A 160 20.26 5.87 -26.63
N TYR A 161 18.98 6.15 -26.87
CA TYR A 161 18.42 6.37 -28.20
C TYR A 161 19.04 7.59 -28.88
N PHE A 162 19.12 8.73 -28.17
CA PHE A 162 19.74 9.95 -28.70
C PHE A 162 21.25 9.78 -28.91
N LYS A 163 21.96 9.10 -28.00
CA LYS A 163 23.37 8.75 -28.22
C LYS A 163 23.53 7.92 -29.48
N LYS A 164 22.67 6.91 -29.70
CA LYS A 164 22.69 6.09 -30.91
C LYS A 164 22.43 6.93 -32.17
N GLN A 165 21.45 7.85 -32.15
CA GLN A 165 21.17 8.78 -33.26
C GLN A 165 22.34 9.75 -33.52
N LEU A 166 22.98 10.28 -32.47
CA LEU A 166 24.15 11.18 -32.56
C LEU A 166 25.43 10.47 -33.04
N THR A 167 25.50 9.14 -32.96
CA THR A 167 26.66 8.35 -33.43
C THR A 167 26.50 7.86 -34.87
N ILE A 168 25.37 8.15 -35.53
CA ILE A 168 25.22 7.89 -36.98
C ILE A 168 25.97 9.01 -37.71
N LYS A 169 27.19 8.69 -38.13
CA LYS A 169 27.99 9.41 -39.14
C LYS A 169 28.12 8.52 -40.36
#